data_AF-A0A701YWP4-F1
#
_entry.id   AF-A0A701YWP4-F1
#
_cell.length_a   1.000
_cell.length_b   1.000
_cell.length_c   1.000
_cell.angle_alpha   90.00
_cell.angle_beta   90.00
_cell.angle_gamma   90.00
#
_symmetry.space_group_name_H-M   'P 1'
#
loop_
_entity.id
_entity.type
_entity.pdbx_description
1 polymer ?
#
loop_
_entity_poly.entity_id
_entity_poly.type
_entity_poly.pdbx_seq_one_letter_code
_entity_poly.pdbx_strand_id
1 'polypeptide(L)'
;MSSGNIFCGNQNPIVFKNGFGVSNTDTGSQDDLSQQNPFAEGYSVLLILLMVIQAIANDKFIEVQKNAERARNTQEKSNEMDEVIAKAAKGDAKTKEKVPDDVMEYMRNHGILIDGLTIDEYMAKYGDHGKLDKGGLQAVKAALDNDANRNTDLMSQGQIIIQKMSQELNAVLTQLTGLISKWGEISSMIAQKTYS
;
A
#
# COMPACT_ATOMS: atom_id res chain seq x y z
N MET A 1 -35.35 26.46 2.45
CA MET A 1 -34.77 26.08 3.75
C MET A 1 -35.37 24.75 4.17
N SER A 2 -34.61 23.66 4.08
CA SER A 2 -34.70 22.55 5.04
C SER A 2 -33.45 21.70 4.85
N SER A 3 -32.74 21.53 5.95
CA SER A 3 -31.41 20.97 6.07
C SER A 3 -31.45 19.45 6.33
N GLY A 4 -30.40 18.75 5.87
CA GLY A 4 -29.74 17.58 6.46
C GLY A 4 -30.55 16.38 6.97
N ASN A 5 -30.26 15.17 6.46
CA ASN A 5 -29.27 14.29 7.11
C ASN A 5 -29.07 12.94 6.40
N ILE A 6 -27.78 12.67 6.12
CA ILE A 6 -27.01 11.44 6.39
C ILE A 6 -27.49 10.13 5.76
N PHE A 7 -26.77 9.80 4.68
CA PHE A 7 -26.65 8.50 4.04
C PHE A 7 -25.90 7.53 4.98
N CYS A 8 -26.62 6.68 5.72
CA CYS A 8 -26.00 5.54 6.39
C CYS A 8 -25.88 4.38 5.39
N GLY A 9 -24.65 4.13 4.93
CA GLY A 9 -24.30 2.91 4.23
C GLY A 9 -24.56 1.70 5.12
N ASN A 10 -25.47 0.85 4.68
CA ASN A 10 -25.78 -0.43 5.32
C ASN A 10 -24.63 -1.41 5.04
N GLN A 11 -23.57 -1.37 5.85
CA GLN A 11 -22.61 -2.47 5.92
C GLN A 11 -23.28 -3.62 6.66
N ASN A 12 -23.92 -4.53 5.92
CA ASN A 12 -24.26 -5.83 6.49
C ASN A 12 -22.95 -6.52 6.87
N PRO A 13 -22.68 -6.84 8.15
CA PRO A 13 -21.60 -7.75 8.47
C PRO A 13 -21.91 -9.08 7.78
N ILE A 14 -20.92 -9.66 7.10
CA ILE A 14 -21.04 -11.01 6.55
C ILE A 14 -21.20 -11.95 7.74
N VAL A 15 -22.44 -12.33 8.06
CA VAL A 15 -22.74 -13.35 9.05
C VAL A 15 -22.43 -14.70 8.42
N PHE A 16 -21.24 -15.23 8.68
CA PHE A 16 -20.92 -16.63 8.39
C PHE A 16 -21.68 -17.52 9.37
N LYS A 17 -22.75 -18.19 8.91
CA LYS A 17 -23.32 -19.33 9.62
C LYS A 17 -22.36 -20.52 9.46
N ASN A 18 -21.47 -20.72 10.43
CA ASN A 18 -20.66 -21.94 10.52
C ASN A 18 -21.55 -23.12 10.93
N GLY A 19 -22.02 -23.89 9.96
CA GLY A 19 -22.74 -25.16 10.15
C GLY A 19 -21.78 -26.31 10.50
N PHE A 20 -21.07 -26.17 11.63
CA PHE A 20 -20.05 -27.13 12.08
C PHE A 20 -20.37 -27.74 13.46
N GLY A 21 -21.62 -27.64 13.92
CA GLY A 21 -22.08 -28.21 15.18
C GLY A 21 -22.47 -29.68 15.04
N VAL A 22 -21.88 -30.56 15.87
CA VAL A 22 -22.43 -31.89 16.14
C VAL A 22 -23.54 -31.71 17.17
N SER A 23 -24.80 -31.91 16.76
CA SER A 23 -25.96 -31.86 17.66
C SER A 23 -26.10 -33.21 18.38
N ASN A 24 -25.80 -33.25 19.68
CA ASN A 24 -26.27 -34.33 20.55
C ASN A 24 -27.65 -33.95 21.09
N THR A 25 -28.68 -34.70 20.70
CA THR A 25 -30.10 -34.39 21.00
C THR A 25 -30.61 -34.91 22.35
N ASP A 26 -29.77 -35.39 23.27
CA ASP A 26 -30.25 -36.23 24.38
C ASP A 26 -29.92 -35.77 25.82
N THR A 27 -29.63 -34.49 26.04
CA THR A 27 -29.60 -33.95 27.42
C THR A 27 -30.32 -32.64 27.49
N GLY A 28 -31.52 -32.68 28.08
CA GLY A 28 -32.33 -31.52 28.39
C GLY A 28 -31.60 -30.55 29.32
N SER A 29 -31.68 -29.28 28.96
CA SER A 29 -31.38 -28.11 29.78
C SER A 29 -29.98 -28.05 30.40
N GLN A 30 -28.97 -27.62 29.62
CA GLN A 30 -27.98 -26.65 30.10
C GLN A 30 -27.16 -26.02 28.98
N ASP A 31 -27.05 -24.69 29.10
CA ASP A 31 -25.98 -23.81 28.65
C ASP A 31 -25.81 -23.47 27.15
N ASP A 32 -25.94 -22.16 26.95
CA ASP A 32 -25.41 -21.27 25.91
C ASP A 32 -23.93 -21.56 25.52
N LEU A 33 -23.22 -22.41 26.27
CA LEU A 33 -21.89 -22.94 25.96
C LEU A 33 -21.89 -23.93 24.78
N SER A 34 -23.04 -24.58 24.48
CA SER A 34 -23.20 -25.46 23.33
C SER A 34 -23.30 -24.71 21.99
N GLN A 35 -23.49 -23.38 22.02
CA GLN A 35 -23.59 -22.52 20.83
C GLN A 35 -22.26 -21.84 20.46
N GLN A 36 -21.27 -21.85 21.34
CA GLN A 36 -19.94 -21.29 21.08
C GLN A 36 -18.92 -22.43 21.10
N ASN A 37 -18.72 -23.07 19.93
CA ASN A 37 -17.58 -23.94 19.74
C ASN A 37 -16.30 -23.06 19.78
N PRO A 38 -15.45 -23.15 20.83
CA PRO A 38 -14.29 -22.27 20.97
C PRO A 38 -13.26 -22.47 19.85
N PHE A 39 -13.25 -23.64 19.21
CA PHE A 39 -12.44 -23.88 18.01
C PHE A 39 -13.01 -23.15 16.79
N ALA A 40 -14.33 -23.07 16.65
CA ALA A 40 -14.97 -22.31 15.58
C ALA A 40 -14.78 -20.80 15.77
N GLU A 41 -14.80 -20.31 17.02
CA GLU A 41 -14.49 -18.92 17.35
C GLU A 41 -13.02 -18.59 17.06
N GLY A 42 -12.09 -19.40 17.55
CA GLY A 42 -10.66 -19.24 17.26
C GLY A 42 -10.35 -19.31 15.75
N TYR A 43 -11.06 -20.16 15.01
CA TYR A 43 -10.96 -20.25 13.56
C TYR A 43 -11.45 -18.97 12.88
N SER A 44 -12.57 -18.41 13.32
CA SER A 44 -13.11 -17.15 12.79
C SER A 44 -12.15 -15.98 13.01
N VAL A 45 -11.55 -15.86 14.19
CA VAL A 45 -10.56 -14.81 14.48
C VAL A 45 -9.34 -14.92 13.57
N LEU A 46 -8.78 -16.12 13.41
CA LEU A 46 -7.63 -16.35 12.55
C LEU A 46 -7.95 -16.10 11.07
N LEU A 47 -9.17 -16.42 10.61
CA LEU A 47 -9.62 -16.07 9.26
C LEU A 47 -9.72 -14.55 9.05
N ILE A 48 -10.27 -13.81 10.02
CA ILE A 48 -10.33 -12.35 9.95
C ILE A 48 -8.91 -11.77 9.87
N LEU A 49 -8.00 -12.27 10.70
CA LEU A 49 -6.60 -11.85 10.67
C LEU A 49 -5.95 -12.14 9.30
N LEU A 50 -6.19 -13.33 8.73
CA LEU A 50 -5.71 -13.67 7.39
C LEU A 50 -6.22 -12.69 6.33
N MET A 51 -7.52 -12.35 6.35
CA MET A 51 -8.12 -11.39 5.43
C MET A 51 -7.51 -9.99 5.57
N VAL A 52 -7.26 -9.53 6.80
CA VAL A 52 -6.63 -8.22 7.05
C VAL A 52 -5.20 -8.19 6.51
N ILE A 53 -4.39 -9.22 6.76
CA ILE A 53 -3.02 -9.29 6.24
C ILE A 53 -3.02 -9.29 4.71
N GLN A 54 -3.94 -10.03 4.08
CA GLN A 54 -4.09 -10.04 2.61
C GLN A 54 -4.47 -8.66 2.05
N ALA A 55 -5.40 -7.96 2.70
CA ALA A 55 -5.80 -6.62 2.29
C ALA A 55 -4.63 -5.64 2.35
N ILE A 56 -3.89 -5.60 3.47
CA ILE A 56 -2.70 -4.74 3.62
C ILE A 56 -1.64 -5.12 2.57
N ALA A 57 -1.46 -6.41 2.28
CA ALA A 57 -0.50 -6.87 1.29
C ALA A 57 -0.82 -6.41 -0.14
N ASN A 58 -2.09 -6.49 -0.52
CA ASN A 58 -2.53 -6.03 -1.83
C ASN A 58 -2.38 -4.51 -1.97
N ASP A 59 -2.78 -3.75 -0.94
CA ASP A 59 -2.64 -2.29 -0.94
C ASP A 59 -1.16 -1.89 -1.04
N LYS A 60 -0.29 -2.55 -0.27
CA LYS A 60 1.15 -2.27 -0.33
C LYS A 60 1.76 -2.67 -1.68
N PHE A 61 1.30 -3.75 -2.30
CA PHE A 61 1.74 -4.14 -3.63
C PHE A 61 1.39 -3.07 -4.68
N ILE A 62 0.18 -2.52 -4.64
CA ILE A 62 -0.23 -1.42 -5.53
C ILE A 62 0.65 -0.19 -5.31
N GLU A 63 0.97 0.14 -4.05
CA GLU A 63 1.86 1.27 -3.73
C GLU A 63 3.29 1.05 -4.26
N VAL A 64 3.84 -0.17 -4.10
CA VAL A 64 5.17 -0.54 -4.63
C VAL A 64 5.22 -0.34 -6.15
N GLN A 65 4.18 -0.78 -6.87
CA GLN A 65 4.09 -0.60 -8.32
C GLN A 65 4.05 0.88 -8.72
N LYS A 66 3.22 1.68 -8.04
CA LYS A 66 3.13 3.13 -8.29
C LYS A 66 4.45 3.85 -8.03
N ASN A 67 5.12 3.51 -6.93
CA ASN A 67 6.42 4.10 -6.58
C ASN A 67 7.50 3.71 -7.59
N ALA A 68 7.51 2.45 -8.06
CA ALA A 68 8.45 2.00 -9.07
C ALA A 68 8.27 2.74 -10.41
N GLU A 69 7.00 2.89 -10.85
CA GLU A 69 6.67 3.64 -12.05
C GLU A 69 7.06 5.12 -11.93
N ARG A 70 6.70 5.77 -10.82
CA ARG A 70 7.08 7.16 -10.56
C ARG A 70 8.60 7.35 -10.51
N ALA A 71 9.33 6.48 -9.81
CA ALA A 71 10.79 6.56 -9.74
C ALA A 71 11.42 6.50 -11.14
N ARG A 72 10.98 5.55 -11.97
CA ARG A 72 11.48 5.39 -13.34
C ARG A 72 11.16 6.60 -14.21
N ASN A 73 9.90 7.05 -14.20
CA ASN A 73 9.47 8.19 -15.03
C ASN A 73 10.13 9.50 -14.59
N THR A 74 10.26 9.72 -13.27
CA THR A 74 10.98 10.89 -12.74
C THR A 74 12.46 10.84 -13.10
N GLN A 75 13.11 9.66 -13.06
CA GLN A 75 14.51 9.52 -13.46
C GLN A 75 14.71 9.84 -14.95
N GLU A 76 13.79 9.43 -15.82
CA GLU A 76 13.82 9.77 -17.24
C GLU A 76 13.79 11.30 -17.44
N LYS A 77 12.91 12.01 -16.71
CA LYS A 77 12.87 13.48 -16.72
C LYS A 77 14.10 14.14 -16.13
N SER A 78 14.74 13.52 -15.13
CA SER A 78 16.03 14.00 -14.61
C SER A 78 17.14 13.87 -15.66
N ASN A 79 17.16 12.76 -16.42
CA ASN A 79 18.15 12.55 -17.48
C ASN A 79 17.96 13.54 -18.65
N GLU A 80 16.73 13.92 -18.98
CA GLU A 80 16.46 14.99 -19.97
C GLU A 80 17.08 16.32 -19.51
N MET A 81 17.07 16.61 -18.20
CA MET A 81 17.73 17.80 -17.65
C MET A 81 19.25 17.75 -17.78
N ASP A 82 19.89 16.57 -17.72
CA ASP A 82 21.33 16.44 -17.95
C ASP A 82 21.74 16.93 -19.33
N GLU A 83 20.94 16.68 -20.37
CA GLU A 83 21.21 17.16 -21.72
C GLU A 83 21.18 18.69 -21.80
N VAL A 84 20.20 19.31 -21.13
CA VAL A 84 20.02 20.76 -21.11
C VAL A 84 21.13 21.43 -20.30
N ILE A 85 21.50 20.84 -19.15
CA ILE A 85 22.64 21.30 -18.34
C ILE A 85 23.95 21.19 -19.13
N ALA A 86 24.15 20.10 -19.88
CA ALA A 86 25.33 19.93 -20.72
C ALA A 86 25.40 20.96 -21.85
N LYS A 87 24.26 21.35 -22.45
CA LYS A 87 24.18 22.46 -23.43
C LYS A 87 24.55 23.79 -22.78
N ALA A 88 23.94 24.12 -21.64
CA ALA A 88 24.26 25.33 -20.89
C ALA A 88 25.74 25.41 -20.48
N ALA A 89 26.35 24.27 -20.14
CA ALA A 89 27.76 24.17 -19.74
C ALA A 89 28.77 24.41 -20.87
N LYS A 90 28.36 24.35 -22.14
CA LYS A 90 29.23 24.70 -23.28
C LYS A 90 29.37 26.21 -23.48
N GLY A 91 28.48 27.00 -22.88
CA GLY A 91 28.51 28.45 -22.94
C GLY A 91 29.26 29.09 -21.77
N ASP A 92 29.07 30.39 -21.60
CA ASP A 92 29.57 31.13 -20.45
C ASP A 92 28.68 30.92 -19.20
N ALA A 93 29.10 31.46 -18.04
CA ALA A 93 28.35 31.32 -16.79
C ALA A 93 26.93 31.94 -16.83
N LYS A 94 26.63 32.77 -17.84
CA LYS A 94 25.33 33.42 -18.03
C LYS A 94 24.48 32.72 -19.08
N THR A 95 24.96 31.63 -19.67
CA THR A 95 24.22 30.88 -20.66
C THR A 95 22.99 30.26 -20.02
N LYS A 96 21.83 30.61 -20.56
CA LYS A 96 20.53 30.14 -20.09
C LYS A 96 19.91 29.22 -21.13
N GLU A 97 19.37 28.11 -20.67
CA GLU A 97 18.66 27.16 -21.50
C GLU A 97 17.23 26.96 -20.99
N LYS A 98 16.37 26.52 -21.91
CA LYS A 98 14.96 26.27 -21.60
C LYS A 98 14.82 24.94 -20.88
N VAL A 99 14.02 24.90 -19.81
CA VAL A 99 13.55 23.62 -19.24
C VAL A 99 12.60 22.97 -20.25
N PRO A 100 12.75 21.67 -20.56
CA PRO A 100 11.84 20.98 -21.47
C PRO A 100 10.38 21.09 -20.99
N ASP A 101 9.45 21.31 -21.92
CA ASP A 101 8.04 21.59 -21.57
C ASP A 101 7.38 20.39 -20.88
N ASP A 102 7.77 19.18 -21.29
CA ASP A 102 7.35 17.91 -20.73
C ASP A 102 7.89 17.67 -19.31
N VAL A 103 9.13 18.10 -19.01
CA VAL A 103 9.64 18.13 -17.63
C VAL A 103 8.81 19.07 -16.77
N MET A 104 8.50 20.28 -17.27
CA MET A 104 7.68 21.23 -16.51
C MET A 104 6.27 20.69 -16.25
N GLU A 105 5.62 20.13 -17.26
CA GLU A 105 4.31 19.48 -17.11
C GLU A 105 4.37 18.32 -16.12
N TYR A 106 5.38 17.47 -16.22
CA TYR A 106 5.57 16.35 -15.31
C TYR A 106 5.69 16.81 -13.85
N MET A 107 6.51 17.83 -13.59
CA MET A 107 6.68 18.38 -12.24
C MET A 107 5.38 18.98 -11.69
N ARG A 108 4.59 19.68 -12.52
CA ARG A 108 3.26 20.19 -12.13
C ARG A 108 2.32 19.04 -11.74
N ASN A 109 2.21 18.05 -12.62
CA ASN A 109 1.25 16.95 -12.47
C ASN A 109 1.56 16.06 -11.25
N HIS A 110 2.84 15.92 -10.90
CA HIS A 110 3.29 15.07 -9.80
C HIS A 110 3.62 15.83 -8.51
N GLY A 111 3.44 17.16 -8.51
CA GLY A 111 3.67 18.01 -7.34
C GLY A 111 5.13 18.01 -6.87
N ILE A 112 6.09 17.94 -7.79
CA ILE A 112 7.52 17.94 -7.47
C ILE A 112 7.96 19.39 -7.26
N LEU A 113 8.46 19.70 -6.06
CA LEU A 113 8.84 21.04 -5.66
C LEU A 113 10.36 21.24 -5.74
N ILE A 114 10.78 22.45 -6.08
CA ILE A 114 12.18 22.88 -6.13
C ILE A 114 12.38 23.88 -5.00
N ASP A 115 13.14 23.50 -3.98
CA ASP A 115 13.34 24.32 -2.76
C ASP A 115 12.03 24.81 -2.13
N GLY A 116 10.99 23.98 -2.17
CA GLY A 116 9.66 24.29 -1.64
C GLY A 116 8.75 25.10 -2.57
N LEU A 117 9.22 25.43 -3.79
CA LEU A 117 8.44 26.14 -4.81
C LEU A 117 7.93 25.17 -5.87
N THR A 118 6.74 25.42 -6.41
CA THR A 118 6.29 24.76 -7.63
C THR A 118 7.17 25.18 -8.81
N ILE A 119 7.18 24.39 -9.90
CA ILE A 119 7.95 24.74 -11.10
C ILE A 119 7.56 26.12 -11.65
N ASP A 120 6.28 26.49 -11.61
CA ASP A 120 5.82 27.78 -12.11
C ASP A 120 6.31 28.95 -11.24
N GLU A 121 6.25 28.81 -9.91
CA GLU A 121 6.80 29.79 -8.97
C GLU A 121 8.33 29.91 -9.10
N TYR A 122 9.01 28.78 -9.27
CA TYR A 122 10.45 28.74 -9.47
C TYR A 122 10.85 29.47 -10.76
N MET A 123 10.14 29.20 -11.86
CA MET A 123 10.36 29.86 -13.16
C MET A 123 10.01 31.34 -13.12
N ALA A 124 8.99 31.76 -12.36
CA ALA A 124 8.67 33.18 -12.20
C ALA A 124 9.76 33.93 -11.40
N LYS A 125 10.39 33.26 -10.43
CA LYS A 125 11.38 33.88 -9.54
C LYS A 125 12.79 33.92 -10.15
N TYR A 126 13.20 32.84 -10.80
CA TYR A 126 14.58 32.67 -11.29
C TYR A 126 14.67 32.56 -12.82
N GLY A 127 13.55 32.32 -13.49
CA GLY A 127 13.50 32.24 -14.94
C GLY A 127 13.61 33.61 -15.60
N ASP A 128 14.27 33.63 -16.75
CA ASP A 128 14.41 34.79 -17.62
C ASP A 128 13.94 34.40 -19.02
N HIS A 129 12.78 34.93 -19.42
CA HIS A 129 12.08 34.54 -20.65
C HIS A 129 11.89 33.02 -20.80
N GLY A 130 11.60 32.33 -19.69
CA GLY A 130 11.38 30.88 -19.67
C GLY A 130 12.67 30.04 -19.72
N LYS A 131 13.83 30.66 -19.48
CA LYS A 131 15.13 29.99 -19.44
C LYS A 131 15.77 30.11 -18.06
N LEU A 132 16.53 29.10 -17.67
CA LEU A 132 17.30 29.06 -16.43
C LEU A 132 18.79 29.00 -16.76
N ASP A 133 19.60 29.58 -15.88
CA ASP A 133 21.05 29.36 -15.92
C ASP A 133 21.39 27.94 -15.44
N LYS A 134 22.68 27.58 -15.52
CA LYS A 134 23.16 26.27 -15.10
C LYS A 134 22.77 25.91 -13.65
N GLY A 135 22.79 26.87 -12.74
CA GLY A 135 22.42 26.65 -11.34
C GLY A 135 20.94 26.32 -11.19
N GLY A 136 20.07 27.08 -11.87
CA GLY A 136 18.63 26.82 -11.87
C GLY A 136 18.27 25.47 -12.49
N LEU A 137 18.91 25.09 -13.60
CA LEU A 137 18.71 23.79 -14.22
C LEU A 137 19.17 22.64 -13.31
N GLN A 138 20.28 22.82 -12.60
CA GLN A 138 20.77 21.85 -11.61
C GLN A 138 19.81 21.70 -10.42
N ALA A 139 19.17 22.78 -9.97
CA ALA A 139 18.16 22.72 -8.91
C ALA A 139 16.91 21.94 -9.36
N VAL A 140 16.44 22.16 -10.59
CA VAL A 140 15.34 21.38 -11.19
C VAL A 140 15.71 19.89 -11.25
N LYS A 141 16.90 19.56 -11.75
CA LYS A 141 17.39 18.17 -11.77
C LYS A 141 17.46 17.57 -10.38
N ALA A 142 18.01 18.29 -9.41
CA ALA A 142 18.14 17.81 -8.03
C ALA A 142 16.77 17.51 -7.41
N ALA A 143 15.74 18.32 -7.70
CA ALA A 143 14.38 18.04 -7.25
C ALA A 143 13.83 16.73 -7.84
N LEU A 144 14.05 16.47 -9.13
CA LEU A 144 13.66 15.22 -9.80
C LEU A 144 14.44 14.02 -9.24
N ASP A 145 15.76 14.12 -9.10
CA ASP A 145 16.59 13.06 -8.49
C ASP A 145 16.12 12.71 -7.08
N ASN A 146 15.82 13.73 -6.26
CA ASN A 146 15.34 13.53 -4.91
C ASN A 146 13.97 12.84 -4.89
N ASP A 147 13.05 13.20 -5.78
CA ASP A 147 11.76 12.52 -5.91
C ASP A 147 11.93 11.06 -6.38
N ALA A 148 12.79 10.80 -7.37
CA ALA A 148 13.07 9.46 -7.86
C ALA A 148 13.69 8.56 -6.76
N ASN A 149 14.67 9.08 -6.03
CA ASN A 149 15.31 8.37 -4.92
C ASN A 149 14.31 8.08 -3.80
N ARG A 150 13.50 9.08 -3.41
CA ARG A 150 12.46 8.89 -2.40
C ARG A 150 11.46 7.79 -2.78
N ASN A 151 11.04 7.75 -4.04
CA ASN A 151 10.12 6.70 -4.50
C ASN A 151 10.80 5.32 -4.55
N THR A 152 12.09 5.25 -4.89
CA THR A 152 12.88 4.01 -4.81
C THR A 152 13.01 3.50 -3.37
N ASP A 153 13.19 4.39 -2.40
CA ASP A 153 13.22 4.05 -0.97
C ASP A 153 11.88 3.53 -0.49
N LEU A 154 10.77 4.21 -0.86
CA LEU A 154 9.41 3.77 -0.52
C LEU A 154 9.07 2.42 -1.15
N MET A 155 9.50 2.18 -2.39
CA MET A 155 9.38 0.89 -3.07
C MET A 155 10.11 -0.21 -2.28
N SER A 156 11.38 0.03 -1.90
CA SER A 156 12.21 -0.91 -1.14
C SER A 156 11.60 -1.22 0.23
N GLN A 157 11.11 -0.20 0.94
CA GLN A 157 10.38 -0.37 2.20
C GLN A 157 9.09 -1.18 2.00
N GLY A 158 8.35 -0.94 0.91
CA GLY A 158 7.16 -1.70 0.59
C GLY A 158 7.42 -3.17 0.31
N GLN A 159 8.52 -3.51 -0.36
CA GLN A 159 8.93 -4.90 -0.57
C GLN A 159 9.23 -5.62 0.76
N ILE A 160 9.88 -4.95 1.72
CA ILE A 160 10.13 -5.49 3.07
C ILE A 160 8.80 -5.75 3.79
N ILE A 161 7.86 -4.80 3.72
CA ILE A 161 6.53 -4.96 4.33
C ILE A 161 5.80 -6.16 3.71
N ILE A 162 5.83 -6.33 2.38
CA ILE A 162 5.25 -7.49 1.69
C ILE A 162 5.87 -8.80 2.16
N GLN A 163 7.20 -8.85 2.32
CA GLN A 163 7.88 -10.03 2.84
C GLN A 163 7.43 -10.38 4.26
N LYS A 164 7.32 -9.37 5.14
CA LYS A 164 6.82 -9.56 6.51
C LYS A 164 5.38 -10.08 6.50
N MET A 165 4.50 -9.51 5.67
CA MET A 165 3.12 -10.00 5.55
C MET A 165 3.06 -11.43 5.02
N SER A 166 3.92 -11.81 4.07
CA SER A 166 4.01 -13.20 3.61
C SER A 166 4.40 -14.17 4.74
N GLN A 167 5.33 -13.76 5.62
CA GLN A 167 5.69 -14.54 6.80
C GLN A 167 4.50 -14.65 7.78
N GLU A 168 3.79 -13.55 8.02
CA GLU A 168 2.61 -13.53 8.89
C GLU A 168 1.47 -14.38 8.31
N LEU A 169 1.21 -14.33 7.00
CA LEU A 169 0.23 -15.19 6.31
C LEU A 169 0.55 -16.66 6.54
N ASN A 170 1.80 -17.07 6.34
CA ASN A 170 2.22 -18.47 6.55
C ASN A 170 2.08 -18.90 8.03
N ALA A 171 2.37 -18.01 8.97
CA ALA A 171 2.18 -18.27 10.39
C ALA A 171 0.68 -18.45 10.73
N VAL A 172 -0.19 -17.58 10.24
CA VAL A 172 -1.64 -17.67 10.45
C VAL A 172 -2.22 -18.92 9.80
N LEU A 173 -1.81 -19.27 8.57
CA LEU A 173 -2.24 -20.51 7.90
C LEU A 173 -1.81 -21.77 8.66
N THR A 174 -0.61 -21.76 9.24
CA THR A 174 -0.13 -22.86 10.09
C THR A 174 -0.99 -22.98 11.35
N GLN A 175 -1.32 -21.87 12.00
CA GLN A 175 -2.19 -21.85 13.18
C GLN A 175 -3.62 -22.31 12.84
N LEU A 176 -4.18 -21.86 11.72
CA LEU A 176 -5.48 -22.30 11.20
C LEU A 176 -5.51 -23.81 11.00
N THR A 177 -4.50 -24.35 10.32
CA THR A 177 -4.38 -25.79 10.05
C THR A 177 -4.29 -26.57 11.37
N GLY A 178 -3.44 -26.11 12.30
CA GLY A 178 -3.30 -26.75 13.61
C GLY A 178 -4.59 -26.75 14.42
N LEU A 179 -5.37 -25.66 14.36
CA LEU A 179 -6.66 -25.57 15.05
C LEU A 179 -7.69 -26.55 14.46
N ILE A 180 -7.77 -26.63 13.12
CA ILE A 180 -8.64 -27.58 12.42
C ILE A 180 -8.27 -29.02 12.76
N SER A 181 -6.98 -29.37 12.71
CA SER A 181 -6.52 -30.73 13.01
C SER A 181 -6.86 -31.13 14.45
N LYS A 182 -6.56 -30.27 15.43
CA LYS A 182 -6.91 -30.54 16.84
C LYS A 182 -8.41 -30.71 17.05
N TRP A 183 -9.21 -29.89 16.38
CA TRP A 183 -10.66 -30.00 16.48
C TRP A 183 -11.18 -31.32 15.86
N GLY A 184 -10.60 -31.75 14.74
CA GLY A 184 -10.88 -33.06 14.12
C GLY A 184 -10.50 -34.24 15.01
N GLU A 185 -9.32 -34.19 15.64
CA GLU A 185 -8.86 -35.21 16.60
C GLU A 185 -9.80 -35.34 17.79
N ILE A 186 -10.20 -34.23 18.40
CA ILE A 186 -11.14 -34.21 19.53
C ILE A 186 -12.49 -34.79 19.12
N SER A 187 -13.01 -34.39 17.96
CA SER A 187 -14.28 -34.89 17.43
C SER A 187 -14.25 -36.41 17.21
N SER A 188 -13.14 -36.92 16.66
CA SER A 188 -12.91 -38.36 16.47
C SER A 188 -12.85 -39.11 17.80
N MET A 189 -12.13 -38.59 18.80
CA MET A 189 -12.06 -39.20 20.14
C MET A 189 -13.43 -39.28 20.81
N ILE A 190 -14.25 -38.23 20.69
CA ILE A 190 -15.62 -38.23 21.24
C ILE A 190 -16.45 -39.31 20.54
N ALA A 191 -16.46 -39.33 19.21
CA ALA A 191 -17.21 -40.33 18.44
C ALA A 191 -16.81 -41.76 18.80
N GLN A 192 -15.50 -42.04 18.90
CA GLN A 192 -15.01 -43.34 19.35
C GLN A 192 -15.56 -43.69 20.73
N LYS A 193 -15.42 -42.80 21.73
CA LYS A 193 -15.92 -43.08 23.09
C LYS A 193 -17.44 -43.27 23.17
N THR A 194 -18.20 -42.61 22.31
CA THR A 194 -19.68 -42.68 22.31
C THR A 194 -20.22 -43.93 21.61
N TYR A 195 -19.53 -44.45 20.60
CA TYR A 195 -19.99 -45.58 19.78
C TYR A 195 -19.14 -46.86 19.94
N SER A 196 -18.27 -46.91 20.97
CA SER A 196 -17.58 -48.13 21.43
C SER A 196 -18.43 -48.87 22.45
#